data_AF-A0A7X9BFU1-F1
#
_entry.id   AF-A0A7X9BFU1-F1
#
_cell.length_a   1.000
_cell.length_b   1.000
_cell.length_c   1.000
_cell.angle_alpha   90.00
_cell.angle_beta   90.00
_cell.angle_gamma   90.00
#
_symmetry.space_group_name_H-M   'P 1'
#
loop_
_entity.id
_entity.type
_entity.pdbx_description
1 polymer ?
#
loop_
_entity_poly.entity_id
_entity_poly.type
_entity_poly.pdbx_seq_one_letter_code
_entity_poly.pdbx_strand_id
1 'polypeptide(L)'
;PTILGALKMPGYSDYLHPYDANHVIGFGKDTIELSNAYSGDPNDTMAFYLGMKMAVFDVTDVNHPVVMFKETIGDRGTDSELLQNHKALLFDKEKNLLAFPVKVMVADDSQSSTGSNIPRYGNFAFQGAYIYSLDLTNGFSLKGKLTHLTDEDYLKAGNYWYNSDKNITRILYINDELYTLSNSMIMANSLNDLKEIKRLEIK
;
A
#
# COMPACT_ATOMS: atom_id res chain seq x y z
N PRO A 1 -12.30 27.13 10.01
CA PRO A 1 -12.55 25.67 9.91
C PRO A 1 -12.69 25.08 11.33
N THR A 2 -13.62 24.15 11.52
CA THR A 2 -13.89 23.52 12.83
C THR A 2 -13.70 22.01 12.69
N ILE A 3 -12.99 21.39 13.64
CA ILE A 3 -12.87 19.93 13.71
C ILE A 3 -14.18 19.38 14.25
N LEU A 4 -14.86 18.53 13.49
CA LEU A 4 -16.14 17.93 13.89
C LEU A 4 -15.94 16.61 14.65
N GLY A 5 -14.92 15.82 14.29
CA GLY A 5 -14.59 14.57 14.96
C GLY A 5 -13.13 14.19 14.75
N ALA A 6 -12.62 13.28 15.60
CA ALA A 6 -11.26 12.76 15.50
C ALA A 6 -11.23 11.29 15.90
N LEU A 7 -10.50 10.48 15.13
CA LEU A 7 -10.23 9.09 15.44
C LEU A 7 -8.74 8.92 15.71
N LYS A 8 -8.40 8.59 16.96
CA LYS A 8 -7.01 8.37 17.36
C LYS A 8 -6.60 6.92 17.11
N MET A 9 -5.67 6.73 16.19
CA MET A 9 -5.04 5.43 15.92
C MET A 9 -3.57 5.62 15.56
N PRO A 10 -2.73 4.60 15.75
CA PRO A 10 -1.39 4.58 15.16
C PRO A 10 -1.46 4.73 13.64
N GLY A 11 -0.51 5.49 13.09
CA GLY A 11 -0.40 5.78 11.68
C GLY A 11 -1.24 6.96 11.21
N TYR A 12 -1.14 7.25 9.92
CA TYR A 12 -1.83 8.35 9.26
C TYR A 12 -2.29 7.93 7.87
N SER A 13 -3.18 8.74 7.28
CA SER A 13 -3.60 8.60 5.88
C SER A 13 -3.03 9.76 5.08
N ASP A 14 -2.29 9.45 4.02
CA ASP A 14 -1.80 10.41 3.02
C ASP A 14 -2.90 10.74 2.01
N TYR A 15 -3.77 9.77 1.71
CA TYR A 15 -4.86 9.91 0.76
C TYR A 15 -6.14 9.29 1.31
N LEU A 16 -7.24 10.04 1.20
CA LEU A 16 -8.60 9.59 1.51
C LEU A 16 -9.41 9.52 0.23
N HIS A 17 -10.02 8.36 -0.03
CA HIS A 17 -10.86 8.09 -1.18
C HIS A 17 -12.30 7.80 -0.74
N PRO A 18 -13.32 8.53 -1.23
CA PRO A 18 -14.72 8.19 -0.94
C PRO A 18 -15.09 6.81 -1.48
N TYR A 19 -15.69 5.96 -0.64
CA TYR A 19 -16.31 4.70 -1.06
C TYR A 19 -17.81 4.90 -1.34
N ASP A 20 -18.50 5.63 -0.46
CA ASP A 20 -19.85 6.17 -0.67
C ASP A 20 -20.12 7.36 0.25
N ALA A 21 -21.39 7.71 0.47
CA ALA A 21 -21.80 8.83 1.31
C ALA A 21 -21.34 8.71 2.77
N ASN A 22 -21.17 7.48 3.26
CA ASN A 22 -20.91 7.19 4.67
C ASN A 22 -19.58 6.47 4.90
N HIS A 23 -18.84 6.13 3.85
CA HIS A 23 -17.60 5.36 3.98
C HIS A 23 -16.45 5.98 3.21
N VAL A 24 -15.27 5.99 3.83
CA VAL A 24 -14.03 6.52 3.25
C VAL A 24 -12.93 5.47 3.38
N ILE A 25 -12.14 5.30 2.32
CA ILE A 25 -10.93 4.48 2.32
C ILE A 25 -9.74 5.39 2.58
N GLY A 26 -8.93 5.10 3.59
CA GLY A 26 -7.66 5.78 3.82
C GLY A 26 -6.48 4.92 3.40
N PHE A 27 -5.52 5.54 2.73
CA PHE A 27 -4.22 4.98 2.35
C PHE A 27 -3.13 5.82 3.01
N GLY A 28 -2.17 5.17 3.66
CA GLY A 28 -1.05 5.87 4.29
C GLY A 28 -0.04 4.93 4.90
N LYS A 29 0.49 5.29 6.07
CA LYS A 29 1.47 4.48 6.80
C LYS A 29 0.96 4.12 8.18
N ASP A 30 1.36 2.94 8.64
CA ASP A 30 1.29 2.62 10.07
C ASP A 30 2.48 3.25 10.81
N THR A 31 2.36 3.49 12.12
CA THR A 31 3.45 4.10 12.91
C THR A 31 3.54 3.49 14.30
N ILE A 32 4.74 3.51 14.87
CA ILE A 32 4.98 3.27 16.29
C ILE A 32 5.61 4.52 16.93
N GLU A 33 5.30 4.75 18.20
CA GLU A 33 5.87 5.81 19.02
C GLU A 33 6.79 5.19 20.07
N LEU A 34 8.04 5.63 20.13
CA LEU A 34 9.06 5.11 21.04
C LEU A 34 9.70 6.26 21.82
N SER A 35 10.21 6.00 23.02
CA SER A 35 10.96 7.01 23.78
C SER A 35 12.15 7.54 22.97
N ASN A 36 12.34 8.85 22.99
CA ASN A 36 13.42 9.50 22.28
C ASN A 36 14.73 9.35 23.05
N ALA A 37 15.53 8.36 22.67
CA ALA A 37 16.83 8.09 23.30
C ALA A 37 17.84 9.26 23.18
N TYR A 38 17.58 10.27 22.34
CA TYR A 38 18.50 11.37 22.06
C TYR A 38 18.16 12.67 22.80
N SER A 39 16.97 12.81 23.39
CA SER A 39 16.53 14.06 24.01
C SER A 39 16.94 14.23 25.46
N GLY A 40 17.25 13.13 26.16
CA GLY A 40 17.50 13.14 27.60
C GLY A 40 16.24 13.37 28.46
N ASP A 41 15.08 13.59 27.85
CA ASP A 41 13.79 13.69 28.53
C ASP A 41 13.05 12.33 28.43
N PRO A 42 12.76 11.67 29.56
CA PRO A 42 12.07 10.38 29.56
C PRO A 42 10.63 10.44 29.03
N ASN A 43 10.03 11.64 28.91
CA ASN A 43 8.68 11.83 28.37
C ASN A 43 8.68 12.19 26.88
N ASP A 44 9.84 12.46 26.29
CA ASP A 44 9.92 12.78 24.87
C ASP A 44 9.88 11.49 24.05
N THR A 45 9.15 11.55 22.94
CA THR A 45 8.88 10.40 22.09
C THR A 45 9.16 10.74 20.63
N MET A 46 9.47 9.70 19.87
CA MET A 46 9.75 9.77 18.45
C MET A 46 8.86 8.78 17.72
N ALA A 47 8.16 9.27 16.71
CA ALA A 47 7.32 8.44 15.84
C ALA A 47 8.13 7.89 14.67
N PHE A 48 7.90 6.62 14.36
CA PHE A 48 8.49 5.92 13.23
C PHE A 48 7.40 5.30 12.38
N TYR A 49 7.41 5.57 11.08
CA TYR A 49 6.53 4.87 10.16
C TYR A 49 7.01 3.43 9.92
N LEU A 50 6.05 2.55 9.62
CA LEU A 50 6.23 1.13 9.35
C LEU A 50 5.83 0.81 7.90
N GLY A 51 5.00 -0.22 7.69
CA GLY A 51 4.43 -0.56 6.40
C GLY A 51 3.39 0.44 5.88
N MET A 52 2.94 0.20 4.66
CA MET A 52 1.76 0.88 4.12
C MET A 52 0.51 0.36 4.82
N LYS A 53 -0.45 1.25 5.10
CA LYS A 53 -1.71 0.93 5.75
C LYS A 53 -2.88 1.33 4.85
N MET A 54 -3.89 0.47 4.81
CA MET A 54 -5.20 0.75 4.25
C MET A 54 -6.26 0.60 5.33
N ALA A 55 -7.27 1.45 5.34
CA ALA A 55 -8.39 1.33 6.26
C ALA A 55 -9.69 1.81 5.63
N VAL A 56 -10.81 1.20 6.03
CA VAL A 56 -12.16 1.72 5.74
C VAL A 56 -12.73 2.31 7.01
N PHE A 57 -13.24 3.54 6.89
CA PHE A 57 -13.87 4.28 7.96
C PHE A 57 -15.36 4.43 7.67
N ASP A 58 -16.20 4.09 8.64
CA ASP A 58 -17.59 4.52 8.70
C ASP A 58 -17.62 5.94 9.31
N VAL A 59 -18.16 6.87 8.54
CA VAL A 59 -18.31 8.30 8.87
C VAL A 59 -19.77 8.73 8.90
N THR A 60 -20.72 7.78 9.07
CA THR A 60 -22.16 8.08 9.21
C THR A 60 -22.41 9.10 10.32
N ASP A 61 -21.71 8.97 11.46
CA ASP A 61 -21.55 10.05 12.45
C ASP A 61 -20.15 10.64 12.34
N VAL A 62 -20.04 11.80 11.68
CA VAL A 62 -18.78 12.51 11.46
C VAL A 62 -18.08 12.93 12.76
N ASN A 63 -18.80 13.00 13.88
CA ASN A 63 -18.20 13.33 15.18
C ASN A 63 -17.53 12.10 15.82
N HIS A 64 -17.94 10.89 15.42
CA HIS A 64 -17.46 9.62 15.97
C HIS A 64 -17.16 8.59 14.86
N PRO A 65 -16.20 8.87 13.96
CA PRO A 65 -15.86 7.93 12.89
C PRO A 65 -15.26 6.63 13.44
N VAL A 66 -15.58 5.50 12.81
CA VAL A 66 -15.19 4.15 13.26
C VAL A 66 -14.41 3.43 12.17
N VAL A 67 -13.36 2.68 12.53
CA VAL A 67 -12.68 1.78 11.59
C VAL A 67 -13.44 0.49 11.44
N MET A 68 -13.85 0.17 10.22
CA MET A 68 -14.47 -1.10 9.89
C MET A 68 -13.42 -2.16 9.57
N PHE A 69 -12.47 -1.81 8.70
CA PHE A 69 -11.46 -2.73 8.19
C PHE A 69 -10.10 -2.05 8.14
N LYS A 70 -9.04 -2.84 8.36
CA LYS A 70 -7.66 -2.40 8.22
C LYS A 70 -6.80 -3.49 7.60
N GLU A 71 -5.82 -3.10 6.81
CA GLU A 71 -4.84 -3.98 6.20
C GLU A 71 -3.47 -3.27 6.22
N THR A 72 -2.41 -4.02 6.53
CA THR A 72 -1.03 -3.51 6.49
C THR A 72 -0.24 -4.28 5.43
N ILE A 73 0.54 -3.57 4.63
CA ILE A 73 1.37 -4.13 3.57
C ILE A 73 2.84 -3.85 3.91
N GLY A 74 3.59 -4.95 4.06
CA GLY A 74 5.03 -4.94 4.32
C GLY A 74 5.42 -4.17 5.57
N ASP A 75 6.71 -3.85 5.62
CA ASP A 75 7.37 -3.18 6.73
C ASP A 75 7.92 -1.82 6.30
N ARG A 76 8.67 -1.20 7.21
CA ARG A 76 9.30 0.10 7.01
C ARG A 76 10.10 0.15 5.70
N GLY A 77 9.74 1.12 4.87
CA GLY A 77 10.28 1.31 3.53
C GLY A 77 9.34 0.87 2.41
N THR A 78 8.29 0.10 2.74
CA THR A 78 7.19 -0.18 1.81
C THR A 78 6.55 1.12 1.37
N ASP A 79 6.29 1.27 0.08
CA ASP A 79 5.81 2.51 -0.50
C ASP A 79 4.95 2.32 -1.74
N SER A 80 4.17 3.34 -2.10
CA SER A 80 3.26 3.30 -3.24
C SER A 80 3.10 4.69 -3.85
N GLU A 81 3.02 4.77 -5.17
CA GLU A 81 2.69 6.02 -5.86
C GLU A 81 1.32 6.57 -5.42
N LEU A 82 0.41 5.70 -5.01
CA LEU A 82 -0.92 6.07 -4.50
C LEU A 82 -0.87 7.07 -3.34
N LEU A 83 0.15 6.99 -2.50
CA LEU A 83 0.27 7.84 -1.32
C LEU A 83 0.51 9.31 -1.67
N GLN A 84 0.99 9.59 -2.89
CA GLN A 84 1.28 10.95 -3.35
C GLN A 84 0.54 11.33 -4.65
N ASN A 85 -0.07 10.34 -5.32
CA ASN A 85 -0.79 10.53 -6.56
C ASN A 85 -2.05 9.66 -6.61
N HIS A 86 -3.19 10.28 -6.34
CA HIS A 86 -4.50 9.62 -6.33
C HIS A 86 -4.85 8.94 -7.67
N LYS A 87 -4.25 9.34 -8.79
CA LYS A 87 -4.47 8.73 -10.11
C LYS A 87 -3.81 7.35 -10.27
N ALA A 88 -2.99 6.93 -9.30
CA ALA A 88 -2.45 5.58 -9.26
C ALA A 88 -3.47 4.56 -8.72
N LEU A 89 -4.59 5.02 -8.14
CA LEU A 89 -5.67 4.15 -7.71
C LEU A 89 -6.54 3.74 -8.89
N LEU A 90 -6.74 2.43 -9.05
CA LEU A 90 -7.88 1.87 -9.74
C LEU A 90 -8.92 1.45 -8.69
N PHE A 91 -10.08 2.10 -8.70
CA PHE A 91 -11.21 1.75 -7.84
C PHE A 91 -12.48 1.63 -8.66
N ASP A 92 -13.15 0.50 -8.52
CA ASP A 92 -14.48 0.25 -9.09
C ASP A 92 -15.34 -0.44 -8.05
N LYS A 93 -16.31 0.29 -7.52
CA LYS A 93 -17.21 -0.20 -6.48
C LYS A 93 -18.10 -1.35 -6.98
N GLU A 94 -18.59 -1.28 -8.21
CA GLU A 94 -19.54 -2.28 -8.73
C GLU A 94 -18.87 -3.64 -8.94
N LYS A 95 -17.58 -3.62 -9.30
CA LYS A 95 -16.75 -4.82 -9.43
C LYS A 95 -16.07 -5.23 -8.13
N ASN A 96 -16.28 -4.48 -7.04
CA ASN A 96 -15.51 -4.57 -5.79
C ASN A 96 -13.99 -4.48 -6.03
N LEU A 97 -13.52 -3.81 -7.08
CA LEU A 97 -12.11 -3.82 -7.48
C LEU A 97 -11.35 -2.66 -6.84
N LEU A 98 -10.21 -2.97 -6.23
CA LEU A 98 -9.28 -1.99 -5.69
C LEU A 98 -7.85 -2.40 -6.06
N ALA A 99 -7.16 -1.64 -6.88
CA ALA A 99 -5.81 -1.96 -7.32
C ALA A 99 -4.91 -0.73 -7.34
N PHE A 100 -3.64 -0.91 -6.96
CA PHE A 100 -2.65 0.17 -6.93
C PHE A 100 -1.22 -0.40 -7.01
N PRO A 101 -0.25 0.38 -7.52
CA PRO A 101 1.15 -0.02 -7.54
C PRO A 101 1.74 0.02 -6.13
N VAL A 102 2.65 -0.90 -5.81
CA VAL A 102 3.34 -0.95 -4.50
C VAL A 102 4.75 -1.52 -4.66
N LYS A 103 5.69 -0.94 -3.92
CA LYS A 103 7.02 -1.45 -3.64
C LYS A 103 7.03 -1.94 -2.20
N VAL A 104 7.18 -3.23 -1.98
CA VAL A 104 7.12 -3.86 -0.66
C VAL A 104 8.53 -4.11 -0.15
N MET A 105 8.75 -3.71 1.10
CA MET A 105 9.95 -4.02 1.86
C MET A 105 9.55 -4.90 3.05
N VAL A 106 10.32 -5.93 3.35
CA VAL A 106 10.04 -6.86 4.45
C VAL A 106 11.24 -6.94 5.38
N ALA A 107 11.02 -6.73 6.67
CA ALA A 107 12.06 -6.85 7.69
C ALA A 107 12.47 -8.31 7.85
N ASP A 108 13.76 -8.54 8.08
CA ASP A 108 14.29 -9.86 8.43
C ASP A 108 14.32 -9.99 9.95
N ASP A 109 13.39 -10.79 10.50
CA ASP A 109 13.26 -11.03 11.94
C ASP A 109 14.52 -11.68 12.54
N SER A 110 15.33 -12.38 11.73
CA SER A 110 16.59 -13.00 12.17
C SER A 110 17.69 -11.99 12.47
N GLN A 111 17.51 -10.75 12.02
CA GLN A 111 18.45 -9.64 12.17
C GLN A 111 17.99 -8.68 13.28
N SER A 112 17.40 -9.22 14.35
CA SER A 112 17.07 -8.49 15.57
C SER A 112 18.33 -7.83 16.13
N SER A 113 18.38 -6.50 16.09
CA SER A 113 19.54 -5.73 16.54
C SER A 113 19.74 -5.88 18.04
N THR A 114 20.96 -6.26 18.40
CA THR A 114 21.56 -6.08 19.71
C THR A 114 21.44 -4.61 20.16
N GLY A 115 20.43 -4.29 20.97
CA GLY A 115 20.43 -3.10 21.84
C GLY A 115 19.71 -1.83 21.37
N SER A 116 18.93 -1.83 20.28
CA SER A 116 18.08 -0.67 19.90
C SER A 116 16.66 -1.09 19.52
N ASN A 117 15.67 -0.43 20.12
CA ASN A 117 14.23 -0.64 19.86
C ASN A 117 13.73 0.06 18.58
N ILE A 118 14.60 0.72 17.81
CA ILE A 118 14.21 1.46 16.60
C ILE A 118 13.82 0.48 15.48
N PRO A 119 12.64 0.62 14.85
CA PRO A 119 12.23 -0.28 13.77
C PRO A 119 13.11 -0.08 12.54
N ARG A 120 13.71 -1.19 12.09
CA ARG A 120 14.61 -1.23 10.93
C ARG A 120 13.84 -1.12 9.61
N TYR A 121 14.54 -0.67 8.58
CA TYR A 121 14.05 -0.78 7.20
C TYR A 121 14.05 -2.25 6.76
N GLY A 122 13.02 -2.65 6.01
CA GLY A 122 12.96 -3.94 5.37
C GLY A 122 13.87 -4.04 4.15
N ASN A 123 14.08 -5.28 3.69
CA ASN A 123 14.73 -5.60 2.42
C ASN A 123 13.70 -5.63 1.30
N PHE A 124 14.12 -5.34 0.06
CA PHE A 124 13.23 -5.40 -1.09
C PHE A 124 12.60 -6.79 -1.25
N ALA A 125 11.27 -6.83 -1.33
CA ALA A 125 10.51 -8.07 -1.45
C ALA A 125 9.68 -8.12 -2.74
N PHE A 126 9.16 -6.99 -3.20
CA PHE A 126 8.27 -6.95 -4.36
C PHE A 126 8.16 -5.55 -4.97
N GLN A 127 8.04 -5.47 -6.28
CA GLN A 127 7.49 -4.29 -6.96
C GLN A 127 6.42 -4.75 -7.95
N GLY A 128 5.24 -4.12 -7.89
CA GLY A 128 4.20 -4.38 -8.86
C GLY A 128 2.84 -3.85 -8.44
N ALA A 129 1.77 -4.44 -8.94
CA ALA A 129 0.39 -4.13 -8.57
C ALA A 129 -0.12 -5.10 -7.49
N TYR A 130 -0.78 -4.57 -6.46
CA TYR A 130 -1.63 -5.37 -5.58
C TYR A 130 -3.08 -5.20 -6.02
N ILE A 131 -3.77 -6.34 -6.19
CA ILE A 131 -5.17 -6.38 -6.64
C ILE A 131 -6.01 -6.93 -5.50
N TYR A 132 -6.87 -6.08 -4.94
CA TYR A 132 -7.81 -6.42 -3.88
C TYR A 132 -9.24 -6.43 -4.41
N SER A 133 -10.05 -7.27 -3.78
CA SER A 133 -11.48 -7.02 -3.68
C SER A 133 -11.77 -6.20 -2.43
N LEU A 134 -12.70 -5.26 -2.51
CA LEU A 134 -13.17 -4.49 -1.36
C LEU A 134 -14.69 -4.38 -1.35
N ASP A 135 -15.32 -4.89 -0.29
CA ASP A 135 -16.73 -4.68 0.02
C ASP A 135 -16.92 -4.35 1.52
N LEU A 136 -18.06 -3.78 1.88
CA LEU A 136 -18.34 -3.34 3.27
C LEU A 136 -18.72 -4.48 4.22
N THR A 137 -18.79 -5.73 3.74
CA THR A 137 -19.10 -6.91 4.55
C THR A 137 -17.82 -7.67 4.93
N ASN A 138 -16.95 -7.92 3.95
CA ASN A 138 -15.73 -8.72 4.09
C ASN A 138 -14.45 -7.88 4.19
N GLY A 139 -14.51 -6.59 3.87
CA GLY A 139 -13.35 -5.70 3.85
C GLY A 139 -12.40 -6.00 2.70
N PHE A 140 -11.10 -5.85 2.95
CA PHE A 140 -10.05 -6.07 1.96
C PHE A 140 -9.76 -7.56 1.78
N SER A 141 -9.80 -8.04 0.54
CA SER A 141 -9.42 -9.41 0.18
C SER A 141 -8.40 -9.38 -0.96
N LEU A 142 -7.14 -9.72 -0.68
CA LEU A 142 -6.10 -9.77 -1.71
C LEU A 142 -6.42 -10.87 -2.73
N LYS A 143 -6.65 -10.50 -3.99
CA LYS A 143 -6.92 -11.42 -5.10
C LYS A 143 -5.64 -11.86 -5.79
N GLY A 144 -4.63 -11.00 -5.84
CA GLY A 144 -3.33 -11.38 -6.35
C GLY A 144 -2.38 -10.21 -6.50
N LYS A 145 -1.21 -10.52 -7.03
CA LYS A 145 -0.10 -9.59 -7.25
C LYS A 145 0.39 -9.76 -8.68
N LEU A 146 0.63 -8.66 -9.38
CA LEU A 146 1.17 -8.66 -10.74
C LEU A 146 2.47 -7.87 -10.78
N THR A 147 3.48 -8.33 -11.50
CA THR A 147 4.78 -7.66 -11.60
C THR A 147 5.30 -7.72 -13.03
N HIS A 148 6.07 -6.70 -13.43
CA HIS A 148 6.83 -6.70 -14.67
C HIS A 148 8.29 -7.17 -14.45
N LEU A 149 8.64 -7.52 -13.22
CA LEU A 149 9.97 -8.02 -12.86
C LEU A 149 10.11 -9.50 -13.17
N THR A 150 11.27 -9.89 -13.68
CA THR A 150 11.68 -11.28 -13.84
C THR A 150 12.44 -11.76 -12.60
N ASP A 151 12.65 -13.07 -12.49
CA ASP A 151 13.49 -13.65 -11.43
C ASP A 151 14.91 -13.07 -11.44
N GLU A 152 15.45 -12.76 -12.63
CA GLU A 152 16.75 -12.10 -12.76
C GLU A 152 16.75 -10.68 -12.18
N ASP A 153 15.66 -9.93 -12.35
CA ASP A 153 15.53 -8.59 -11.74
C ASP A 153 15.53 -8.68 -10.21
N TYR A 154 14.85 -9.69 -9.65
CA TYR A 154 14.84 -9.95 -8.20
C TYR A 154 16.22 -10.33 -7.68
N LEU A 155 16.96 -11.18 -8.40
CA LEU A 155 18.34 -11.54 -8.04
C LEU A 155 19.28 -10.32 -8.05
N LYS A 156 19.02 -9.32 -8.90
CA LYS A 156 19.81 -8.08 -8.99
C LYS A 156 19.45 -7.02 -7.95
N ALA A 157 18.24 -7.06 -7.38
CA ALA A 157 17.74 -6.03 -6.46
C ALA A 157 18.60 -5.84 -5.20
N GLY A 158 19.16 -6.94 -4.68
CA GLY A 158 19.78 -6.94 -3.35
C GLY A 158 18.79 -6.50 -2.27
N ASN A 159 19.26 -5.78 -1.25
CA ASN A 159 18.41 -5.33 -0.13
C ASN A 159 17.56 -4.09 -0.46
N TYR A 160 17.85 -3.40 -1.55
CA TYR A 160 17.19 -2.16 -1.96
C TYR A 160 16.46 -2.34 -3.29
N TRP A 161 15.77 -1.30 -3.77
CA TRP A 161 15.22 -1.30 -5.12
C TRP A 161 15.63 -0.03 -5.85
N TYR A 162 16.26 -0.20 -7.00
CA TYR A 162 16.87 0.89 -7.78
C TYR A 162 15.88 1.66 -8.66
N ASN A 163 14.57 1.43 -8.49
CA ASN A 163 13.49 2.13 -9.20
C ASN A 163 13.60 2.00 -10.73
N SER A 164 13.46 0.77 -11.24
CA SER A 164 13.62 0.47 -12.68
C SER A 164 12.44 0.94 -13.54
N ASP A 165 12.64 1.00 -14.85
CA ASP A 165 11.57 1.26 -15.84
C ASP A 165 10.51 0.16 -15.92
N LYS A 166 10.76 -0.98 -15.25
CA LYS A 166 9.78 -2.05 -15.08
C LYS A 166 8.83 -1.78 -13.91
N ASN A 167 8.99 -0.68 -13.19
CA ASN A 167 8.07 -0.37 -12.10
C ASN A 167 6.65 -0.15 -12.63
N ILE A 168 5.71 -0.99 -12.20
CA ILE A 168 4.29 -0.74 -12.45
C ILE A 168 3.92 0.57 -11.75
N THR A 169 3.35 1.51 -12.51
CA THR A 169 2.89 2.82 -12.03
C THR A 169 1.40 3.02 -12.28
N ARG A 170 0.82 2.39 -13.31
CA ARG A 170 -0.61 2.51 -13.63
C ARG A 170 -1.25 1.15 -13.79
N ILE A 171 -2.51 1.10 -13.37
CA ILE A 171 -3.38 -0.05 -13.48
C ILE A 171 -4.72 0.46 -13.98
N LEU A 172 -5.29 -0.19 -14.97
CA LEU A 172 -6.61 0.12 -15.51
C LEU A 172 -7.25 -1.18 -16.00
N TYR A 173 -8.54 -1.18 -16.28
CA TYR A 173 -9.19 -2.32 -16.90
C TYR A 173 -10.02 -1.89 -18.11
N ILE A 174 -10.18 -2.80 -19.05
CA ILE A 174 -11.08 -2.66 -20.21
C ILE A 174 -11.86 -3.96 -20.29
N ASN A 175 -13.19 -3.89 -20.19
CA ASN A 175 -14.06 -5.05 -20.08
C ASN A 175 -13.62 -5.98 -18.92
N ASP A 176 -13.21 -7.21 -19.22
CA ASP A 176 -12.78 -8.22 -18.25
C ASP A 176 -11.26 -8.44 -18.24
N GLU A 177 -10.50 -7.46 -18.75
CA GLU A 177 -9.04 -7.49 -18.81
C GLU A 177 -8.45 -6.37 -17.97
N LEU A 178 -7.53 -6.72 -17.07
CA LEU A 178 -6.73 -5.81 -16.27
C LEU A 178 -5.42 -5.54 -16.98
N TYR A 179 -5.03 -4.27 -17.05
CA TYR A 179 -3.81 -3.81 -17.67
C TYR A 179 -2.90 -3.18 -16.62
N THR A 180 -1.66 -3.66 -16.54
CA THR A 180 -0.59 -3.04 -15.74
C THR A 180 0.43 -2.39 -16.65
N LEU A 181 0.84 -1.18 -16.31
CA LEU A 181 1.72 -0.34 -17.13
C LEU A 181 2.96 0.06 -16.33
N SER A 182 4.12 -0.10 -16.96
CA SER A 182 5.41 0.48 -16.57
C SER A 182 5.98 1.26 -17.75
N ASN A 183 7.11 1.97 -17.55
CA ASN A 183 7.78 2.68 -18.64
C ASN A 183 8.26 1.72 -19.75
N SER A 184 8.52 0.46 -19.42
CA SER A 184 9.05 -0.54 -20.35
C SER A 184 8.02 -1.55 -20.87
N MET A 185 6.79 -1.60 -20.32
CA MET A 185 5.86 -2.70 -20.63
C MET A 185 4.40 -2.37 -20.32
N ILE A 186 3.51 -2.92 -21.15
CA ILE A 186 2.09 -3.11 -20.84
C ILE A 186 1.83 -4.61 -20.74
N MET A 187 1.19 -5.05 -19.67
CA MET A 187 0.76 -6.44 -19.48
C MET A 187 -0.74 -6.49 -19.28
N ALA A 188 -1.40 -7.40 -19.98
CA ALA A 188 -2.83 -7.68 -19.88
C ALA A 188 -3.05 -9.02 -19.19
N ASN A 189 -3.92 -9.03 -18.18
CA ASN A 189 -4.28 -10.19 -17.38
C ASN A 189 -5.81 -10.31 -17.33
N SER A 190 -6.34 -11.53 -17.25
CA SER A 190 -7.78 -11.72 -17.01
C SER A 190 -8.16 -11.16 -15.65
N LEU A 191 -9.25 -10.41 -15.54
CA LEU A 191 -9.71 -9.88 -14.26
C LEU A 191 -10.22 -11.00 -13.32
N ASN A 192 -10.61 -12.16 -13.88
CA ASN A 192 -11.19 -13.27 -13.13
C ASN A 192 -10.16 -14.06 -12.33
N ASP A 193 -9.02 -14.39 -12.95
CA ASP A 193 -7.98 -15.25 -12.35
C ASP A 193 -6.56 -14.66 -12.41
N LEU A 194 -6.42 -13.43 -12.90
CA LEU A 194 -5.17 -12.69 -13.06
C LEU A 194 -4.13 -13.40 -13.95
N LYS A 195 -4.53 -14.44 -14.70
CA LYS A 195 -3.62 -15.05 -15.67
C LYS A 195 -3.28 -14.07 -16.77
N GLU A 196 -2.01 -14.06 -17.13
CA GLU A 196 -1.53 -13.27 -18.25
C GLU A 196 -2.21 -13.73 -19.54
N ILE A 197 -2.72 -12.76 -20.29
CA ILE A 197 -3.27 -12.94 -21.64
C ILE A 197 -2.19 -12.57 -22.65
N LYS A 198 -1.55 -11.42 -22.45
CA LYS A 198 -0.53 -10.89 -23.36
C LYS A 198 0.33 -9.84 -22.67
N ARG A 199 1.55 -9.66 -23.15
CA ARG A 199 2.42 -8.53 -22.81
C ARG A 199 2.98 -7.85 -24.06
N LEU A 200 3.28 -6.56 -23.94
CA LEU A 200 3.91 -5.72 -24.94
C LEU A 200 5.05 -4.94 -24.28
N GLU A 201 6.27 -5.14 -24.75
CA GLU A 201 7.42 -4.31 -24.35
C GLU A 201 7.38 -2.98 -25.13
N ILE A 202 7.63 -1.89 -24.41
CA ILE A 202 7.72 -0.53 -24.96
C ILE A 202 9.19 -0.12 -24.90
N LYS A 203 9.74 0.28 -26.05
CA LYS A 203 11.11 0.81 -26.18
C LYS A 203 11.14 2.31 -25.97
#